data_AF-A0A6L6VBE6-F1
#
_entry.id   AF-A0A6L6VBE6-F1
#
_cell.length_a   1.000
_cell.length_b   1.000
_cell.length_c   1.000
_cell.angle_alpha   90.00
_cell.angle_beta   90.00
_cell.angle_gamma   90.00
#
_symmetry.space_group_name_H-M   'P 1'
#
loop_
_entity.id
_entity.type
_entity.pdbx_description
1 polymer ?
#
loop_
_entity_poly.entity_id
_entity_poly.type
_entity_poly.pdbx_seq_one_letter_code
_entity_poly.pdbx_strand_id
1 'polypeptide(L)'
;MMKTRSRKGFSKRQRQQHVLILASGETIRHMTLRPWMAGVGLCLVVAGVVGYLGATSYLIMRDNLIGASMARQAHLQHDYEDRISALRAQVDRVTSRQLLDQQVVEEKLQTLLEKQMALSARSGKLGSLLDRAEESGLTPNEPSAPVTPDKSASVAPVGKGNALAALNRMLHTDPTDTQESDGPALGFMPARESGADRADRVFRNVTLSLKSIEQQQKSSIHALTAEASDKAGAIEQVLTDNGIRIDKPEAGKDGMGGPLVDADPKLGIDTSLDGLDSALNRLDAARETAKDMPFSNPAATREITSPFGNRPDPLLGRLAMHTGIDFRATNGSPVKSAGAGTVITAGPTGGYGNMVEIDHGQGLSTRYGHMSKILVRPGEKIEVGQLIGLSGSTGRSTGPHLHYEIRKNGNPINPMSFLASGMTLKPFIQ
;
A
#
# COMPACT_ATOMS: atom_id res chain seq x y z
N MET A 1 48.29 82.97 -99.81
CA MET A 1 48.43 84.41 -100.12
C MET A 1 47.57 85.23 -99.16
N MET A 2 48.09 86.41 -98.84
CA MET A 2 47.66 87.46 -97.92
C MET A 2 46.24 88.03 -98.13
N LYS A 3 45.69 88.59 -97.02
CA LYS A 3 44.85 89.82 -96.91
C LYS A 3 43.43 89.79 -97.56
N THR A 4 42.38 90.47 -97.08
CA THR A 4 42.31 91.79 -96.41
C THR A 4 40.94 92.02 -95.75
N ARG A 5 40.91 92.96 -94.79
CA ARG A 5 39.77 93.66 -94.14
C ARG A 5 38.64 94.15 -95.06
N SER A 6 37.42 94.31 -94.49
CA SER A 6 36.60 95.53 -94.61
C SER A 6 35.51 95.62 -93.51
N ARG A 7 34.98 96.83 -93.27
CA ARG A 7 34.21 97.33 -92.10
C ARG A 7 32.83 97.90 -92.54
N LYS A 8 31.89 98.01 -91.57
CA LYS A 8 30.53 98.66 -91.57
C LYS A 8 29.35 97.74 -91.99
N GLY A 9 28.13 97.82 -91.41
CA GLY A 9 27.55 98.81 -90.51
C GLY A 9 26.18 98.40 -89.91
N PHE A 10 25.65 99.30 -89.07
CA PHE A 10 24.39 99.25 -88.31
C PHE A 10 23.14 99.00 -89.16
N SER A 11 22.20 98.19 -88.65
CA SER A 11 20.79 98.19 -89.04
C SER A 11 19.91 98.08 -87.79
N LYS A 12 19.17 99.16 -87.50
CA LYS A 12 18.11 99.25 -86.48
C LYS A 12 16.92 98.39 -86.93
N ARG A 13 16.66 97.25 -86.28
CA ARG A 13 15.37 96.54 -86.43
C ARG A 13 14.30 97.17 -85.54
N GLN A 14 13.27 97.72 -86.19
CA GLN A 14 12.10 98.34 -85.58
C GLN A 14 11.33 97.33 -84.70
N ARG A 15 10.94 97.77 -83.49
CA ARG A 15 9.99 97.07 -82.62
C ARG A 15 8.58 97.30 -83.16
N GLN A 16 7.97 96.28 -83.75
CA GLN A 16 6.57 96.30 -84.17
C GLN A 16 5.66 96.20 -82.94
N GLN A 17 4.84 97.22 -82.73
CA GLN A 17 3.85 97.28 -81.66
C GLN A 17 2.55 96.68 -82.21
N HIS A 18 2.05 95.62 -81.57
CA HIS A 18 0.81 94.96 -81.98
C HIS A 18 -0.37 95.60 -81.25
N VAL A 19 -1.31 96.15 -82.03
CA VAL A 19 -2.52 96.80 -81.52
C VAL A 19 -3.69 95.83 -81.68
N LEU A 20 -4.27 95.39 -80.56
CA LEU A 20 -5.45 94.55 -80.56
C LEU A 20 -6.68 95.47 -80.51
N ILE A 21 -7.48 95.48 -81.58
CA ILE A 21 -8.70 96.27 -81.68
C ILE A 21 -9.87 95.35 -81.33
N LEU A 22 -10.46 95.55 -80.16
CA LEU A 22 -11.71 94.91 -79.76
C LEU A 22 -12.85 95.89 -80.02
N ALA A 23 -13.64 95.61 -81.07
CA ALA A 23 -14.83 96.36 -81.39
C ALA A 23 -16.05 95.65 -80.79
N SER A 24 -16.78 96.33 -79.91
CA SER A 24 -18.11 95.91 -79.45
C SER A 24 -19.03 97.13 -79.54
N GLY A 25 -19.90 97.13 -80.55
CA GLY A 25 -20.85 98.21 -80.81
C GLY A 25 -20.20 99.57 -81.09
N GLU A 26 -20.90 100.64 -80.71
CA GLU A 26 -20.54 102.04 -81.04
C GLU A 26 -19.36 102.63 -80.24
N THR A 27 -18.69 101.85 -79.38
CA THR A 27 -17.52 102.33 -78.61
C THR A 27 -16.26 101.51 -78.91
N ILE A 28 -15.25 102.15 -79.49
CA ILE A 28 -13.96 101.52 -79.81
C ILE A 28 -12.96 101.82 -78.70
N ARG A 29 -12.60 100.80 -77.90
CA ARG A 29 -11.54 100.89 -76.88
C ARG A 29 -10.27 100.25 -77.44
N HIS A 30 -9.22 101.04 -77.60
CA HIS A 30 -7.92 100.56 -78.05
C HIS A 30 -7.00 100.35 -76.84
N MET A 31 -6.42 99.15 -76.71
CA MET A 31 -5.45 98.85 -75.66
C MET A 31 -4.10 98.55 -76.30
N THR A 32 -3.06 99.26 -75.89
CA THR A 32 -1.72 99.11 -76.45
C THR A 32 -0.94 98.05 -75.67
N LEU A 33 -0.73 96.88 -76.27
CA LEU A 33 0.08 95.82 -75.66
C LEU A 33 1.56 96.13 -75.87
N ARG A 34 2.21 96.73 -74.86
CA ARG A 34 3.66 96.89 -74.84
C ARG A 34 4.33 95.50 -74.70
N PRO A 35 5.44 95.21 -75.40
CA PRO A 35 6.07 93.88 -75.42
C PRO A 35 6.46 93.35 -74.03
N TRP A 36 6.68 94.22 -73.03
CA TRP A 36 6.89 93.81 -71.64
C TRP A 36 5.65 93.16 -71.00
N MET A 37 4.43 93.60 -71.33
CA MET A 37 3.20 93.01 -70.77
C MET A 37 2.95 91.58 -71.29
N ALA A 38 3.29 91.31 -72.56
CA ALA A 38 3.25 89.95 -73.10
C ALA A 38 4.23 89.03 -72.36
N GLY A 39 5.42 89.54 -72.00
CA GLY A 39 6.38 88.83 -71.17
C GLY A 39 5.85 88.51 -69.77
N VAL A 40 5.19 89.47 -69.11
CA VAL A 40 4.57 89.28 -67.78
C VAL A 40 3.40 88.28 -67.84
N GLY A 41 2.55 88.37 -68.87
CA GLY A 41 1.44 87.43 -69.08
C GLY A 41 1.93 86.00 -69.32
N LEU A 42 2.95 85.82 -70.16
CA LEU A 42 3.59 84.52 -70.37
C LEU A 42 4.21 83.98 -69.06
N CYS A 43 4.85 84.85 -68.27
CA CYS A 43 5.43 84.47 -66.98
C CYS A 43 4.35 83.99 -65.98
N LEU A 44 3.20 84.67 -65.94
CA LEU A 44 2.06 84.27 -65.11
C LEU A 44 1.45 82.93 -65.56
N VAL A 45 1.32 82.71 -66.86
CA VAL A 45 0.83 81.43 -67.40
C VAL A 45 1.83 80.31 -67.08
N VAL A 46 3.13 80.54 -67.27
CA VAL A 46 4.18 79.57 -66.94
C VAL A 46 4.18 79.29 -65.43
N ALA A 47 4.07 80.31 -64.58
CA ALA A 47 3.96 80.13 -63.13
C ALA A 47 2.70 79.33 -62.74
N GLY A 48 1.57 79.57 -63.41
CA GLY A 48 0.33 78.81 -63.22
C GLY A 48 0.46 77.35 -63.64
N VAL A 49 1.08 77.08 -64.80
CA VAL A 49 1.34 75.72 -65.29
C VAL A 49 2.33 74.98 -64.39
N VAL A 50 3.41 75.63 -63.96
CA VAL A 50 4.39 75.07 -63.02
C VAL A 50 3.74 74.81 -61.67
N GLY A 51 2.90 75.71 -61.17
CA GLY A 51 2.13 75.51 -59.95
C GLY A 51 1.14 74.34 -60.06
N TYR A 52 0.45 74.22 -61.19
CA TYR A 52 -0.48 73.11 -61.46
C TYR A 52 0.23 71.75 -61.57
N LEU A 53 1.37 71.70 -62.28
CA LEU A 53 2.21 70.50 -62.37
C LEU A 53 2.84 70.15 -61.01
N GLY A 54 3.25 71.15 -60.23
CA GLY A 54 3.75 70.97 -58.87
C GLY A 54 2.69 70.40 -57.92
N ALA A 55 1.45 70.92 -57.99
CA ALA A 55 0.34 70.46 -57.17
C ALA A 55 -0.09 69.03 -57.52
N THR A 56 -0.18 68.69 -58.80
CA THR A 56 -0.51 67.32 -59.25
C THR A 56 0.60 66.32 -58.89
N SER A 57 1.87 66.71 -59.05
CA SER A 57 3.02 65.90 -58.60
C SER A 57 3.03 65.68 -57.08
N TYR A 58 2.75 66.73 -56.29
CA TYR A 58 2.64 66.62 -54.83
C TYR A 58 1.49 65.72 -54.39
N LEU A 59 0.31 65.82 -55.01
CA LEU A 59 -0.83 64.96 -54.68
C LEU A 59 -0.55 63.49 -54.99
N ILE A 60 0.04 63.18 -56.15
CA ILE A 60 0.43 61.80 -56.50
C ILE A 60 1.48 61.25 -55.53
N MET A 61 2.49 62.06 -55.18
CA MET A 61 3.53 61.64 -54.23
C MET A 61 2.96 61.46 -52.82
N ARG A 62 2.03 62.33 -52.39
CA ARG A 62 1.30 62.21 -51.12
C ARG A 62 0.46 60.94 -51.08
N ASP A 63 -0.32 60.65 -52.13
CA ASP A 63 -1.17 59.45 -52.18
C ASP A 63 -0.33 58.17 -52.19
N ASN A 64 0.80 58.16 -52.89
CA ASN A 64 1.75 57.05 -52.84
C ASN A 64 2.41 56.88 -51.46
N LEU A 65 2.76 57.98 -50.77
CA LEU A 65 3.33 57.94 -49.42
C LEU A 65 2.33 57.47 -48.37
N ILE A 66 1.08 57.96 -48.44
CA ILE A 66 -0.02 57.56 -47.56
C ILE A 66 -0.42 56.11 -47.84
N GLY A 67 -0.53 55.72 -49.10
CA GLY A 67 -0.81 54.33 -49.47
C GLY A 67 0.28 53.37 -48.99
N ALA A 68 1.56 53.73 -49.13
CA ALA A 68 2.68 52.91 -48.69
C ALA A 68 2.85 52.83 -47.16
N SER A 69 2.43 53.85 -46.41
CA SER A 69 2.42 53.80 -44.94
C SER A 69 1.22 53.02 -44.41
N MET A 70 0.02 53.22 -44.99
CA MET A 70 -1.18 52.45 -44.65
C MET A 70 -1.03 50.96 -44.97
N ALA A 71 -0.44 50.61 -46.11
CA ALA A 71 -0.14 49.21 -46.45
C ALA A 71 0.84 48.58 -45.46
N ARG A 72 1.89 49.32 -45.04
CA ARG A 72 2.82 48.84 -44.01
C ARG A 72 2.15 48.66 -42.65
N GLN A 73 1.30 49.60 -42.25
CA GLN A 73 0.52 49.48 -41.01
C GLN A 73 -0.44 48.31 -41.06
N ALA A 74 -1.11 48.07 -42.19
CA ALA A 74 -1.99 46.92 -42.39
C ALA A 74 -1.23 45.59 -42.31
N HIS A 75 -0.04 45.49 -42.95
CA HIS A 75 0.81 44.30 -42.82
C HIS A 75 1.29 44.06 -41.40
N LEU A 76 1.76 45.11 -40.70
CA LEU A 76 2.15 44.99 -39.29
C LEU A 76 0.97 44.55 -38.43
N GLN A 77 -0.22 45.11 -38.66
CA GLN A 77 -1.42 44.73 -37.94
C GLN A 77 -1.77 43.25 -38.17
N HIS A 78 -1.73 42.76 -39.41
CA HIS A 78 -1.98 41.34 -39.70
C HIS A 78 -0.91 40.43 -39.08
N ASP A 79 0.37 40.78 -39.14
CA ASP A 79 1.42 40.00 -38.47
C ASP A 79 1.20 39.95 -36.96
N TYR A 80 0.74 41.05 -36.34
CA TYR A 80 0.38 41.06 -34.92
C TYR A 80 -0.88 40.23 -34.63
N GLU A 81 -1.93 40.33 -35.44
CA GLU A 81 -3.16 39.54 -35.32
C GLU A 81 -2.87 38.03 -35.43
N ASP A 82 -2.02 37.64 -36.38
CA ASP A 82 -1.57 36.25 -36.56
C ASP A 82 -0.75 35.76 -35.37
N ARG A 83 0.19 36.59 -34.88
CA ARG A 83 1.04 36.23 -33.74
C ARG A 83 0.25 36.14 -32.43
N ILE A 84 -0.74 37.01 -32.23
CA ILE A 84 -1.68 36.93 -31.12
C ILE A 84 -2.52 35.66 -31.22
N SER A 85 -3.01 35.33 -32.41
CA SER A 85 -3.81 34.11 -32.64
C SER A 85 -2.99 32.85 -32.38
N ALA A 86 -1.74 32.81 -32.84
CA ALA A 86 -0.82 31.70 -32.58
C ALA A 86 -0.48 31.55 -31.09
N LEU A 87 -0.19 32.65 -30.39
CA LEU A 87 0.07 32.64 -28.95
C LEU A 87 -1.17 32.20 -28.17
N ARG A 88 -2.36 32.67 -28.53
CA ARG A 88 -3.62 32.26 -27.90
C ARG A 88 -3.89 30.77 -28.10
N ALA A 89 -3.73 30.25 -29.31
CA ALA A 89 -3.87 28.83 -29.59
C ALA A 89 -2.84 27.98 -28.82
N GLN A 90 -1.62 28.51 -28.60
CA GLN A 90 -0.61 27.83 -27.80
C GLN A 90 -0.97 27.82 -26.30
N VAL A 91 -1.47 28.94 -25.77
CA VAL A 91 -1.98 29.02 -24.38
C VAL A 91 -3.18 28.09 -24.19
N ASP A 92 -4.16 28.11 -25.11
CA ASP A 92 -5.34 27.23 -25.06
C ASP A 92 -4.94 25.75 -25.11
N ARG A 93 -3.94 25.40 -25.94
CA ARG A 93 -3.40 24.04 -26.02
C ARG A 93 -2.70 23.62 -24.73
N VAL A 94 -1.88 24.49 -24.14
CA VAL A 94 -1.14 24.20 -22.89
C VAL A 94 -2.10 24.10 -21.71
N THR A 95 -3.04 25.03 -21.59
CA THR A 95 -4.06 25.03 -20.54
C THR A 95 -4.97 23.80 -20.65
N SER A 96 -5.40 23.42 -21.85
CA SER A 96 -6.18 22.19 -22.07
C SER A 96 -5.42 20.93 -21.65
N ARG A 97 -4.12 20.83 -21.99
CA ARG A 97 -3.28 19.70 -21.56
C ARG A 97 -3.11 19.67 -20.04
N GLN A 98 -2.87 20.81 -19.42
CA GLN A 98 -2.71 20.91 -17.97
C GLN A 98 -3.98 20.50 -17.22
N LEU A 99 -5.16 20.90 -17.71
CA LEU A 99 -6.45 20.49 -17.12
C LEU A 99 -6.69 18.98 -17.24
N LEU A 100 -6.37 18.37 -18.40
CA LEU A 100 -6.49 16.93 -18.59
C LEU A 100 -5.50 16.16 -17.70
N ASP A 101 -4.25 16.61 -17.61
CA ASP A 101 -3.25 16.02 -16.74
C ASP A 101 -3.68 16.11 -15.26
N GLN A 102 -4.26 17.24 -14.85
CA GLN A 102 -4.79 17.41 -13.50
C GLN A 102 -5.94 16.43 -13.20
N GLN A 103 -6.91 16.28 -14.12
CA GLN A 103 -8.02 15.34 -13.94
C GLN A 103 -7.53 13.89 -13.79
N VAL A 104 -6.56 13.48 -14.62
CA VAL A 104 -5.97 12.12 -14.54
C VAL A 104 -5.22 11.92 -13.22
N VAL A 105 -4.50 12.94 -12.76
CA VAL A 105 -3.80 12.89 -11.47
C VAL A 105 -4.78 12.81 -10.30
N GLU A 106 -5.88 13.58 -10.33
CA GLU A 106 -6.94 13.54 -9.32
C GLU A 106 -7.63 12.17 -9.25
N GLU A 107 -7.97 11.58 -10.41
CA GLU A 107 -8.56 10.23 -10.48
C GLU A 107 -7.61 9.15 -9.92
N LYS A 108 -6.32 9.22 -10.30
CA LYS A 108 -5.28 8.32 -9.76
C LYS A 108 -5.11 8.50 -8.26
N LEU A 109 -5.13 9.75 -7.76
CA LEU A 109 -5.05 10.07 -6.34
C LEU A 109 -6.23 9.48 -5.58
N GLN A 110 -7.46 9.66 -6.07
CA GLN A 110 -8.65 9.09 -5.44
C GLN A 110 -8.56 7.56 -5.35
N THR A 111 -8.16 6.91 -6.44
CA THR A 111 -7.96 5.45 -6.46
C THR A 111 -6.90 5.00 -5.46
N LEU A 112 -5.80 5.77 -5.30
CA LEU A 112 -4.78 5.48 -4.29
C LEU A 112 -5.30 5.66 -2.87
N LEU A 113 -6.06 6.71 -2.60
CA LEU A 113 -6.65 6.97 -1.29
C LEU A 113 -7.62 5.86 -0.90
N GLU A 114 -8.48 5.42 -1.82
CA GLU A 114 -9.38 4.27 -1.62
C GLU A 114 -8.60 2.99 -1.29
N LYS A 115 -7.54 2.70 -2.04
CA LYS A 115 -6.67 1.54 -1.78
C LYS A 115 -5.97 1.64 -0.42
N GLN A 116 -5.48 2.82 -0.06
CA GLN A 116 -4.83 3.06 1.22
C GLN A 116 -5.80 2.90 2.40
N MET A 117 -7.02 3.42 2.28
CA MET A 117 -8.06 3.25 3.30
C MET A 117 -8.44 1.78 3.48
N ALA A 118 -8.64 1.05 2.37
CA ALA A 118 -8.93 -0.38 2.42
C ALA A 118 -7.78 -1.18 3.07
N LEU A 119 -6.53 -0.86 2.72
CA LEU A 119 -5.36 -1.50 3.31
C LEU A 119 -5.24 -1.17 4.81
N SER A 120 -5.52 0.08 5.22
CA SER A 120 -5.50 0.50 6.63
C SER A 120 -6.57 -0.22 7.47
N ALA A 121 -7.82 -0.28 6.98
CA ALA A 121 -8.90 -0.98 7.67
C ALA A 121 -8.58 -2.46 7.85
N ARG A 122 -8.05 -3.09 6.79
CA ARG A 122 -7.61 -4.48 6.81
C ARG A 122 -6.44 -4.73 7.77
N SER A 123 -5.48 -3.80 7.82
CA SER A 123 -4.33 -3.88 8.73
C SER A 123 -4.77 -3.83 10.20
N GLY A 124 -5.87 -3.13 10.51
CA GLY A 124 -6.50 -3.18 11.83
C GLY A 124 -7.04 -4.57 12.20
N LYS A 125 -7.81 -5.21 11.31
CA LYS A 125 -8.32 -6.59 11.53
C LYS A 125 -7.16 -7.59 11.63
N LEU A 126 -6.17 -7.49 10.74
CA LEU A 126 -4.99 -8.34 10.77
C LEU A 126 -4.19 -8.17 12.06
N GLY A 127 -4.04 -6.96 12.58
CA GLY A 127 -3.40 -6.70 13.88
C GLY A 127 -4.03 -7.52 15.01
N SER A 128 -5.35 -7.46 15.15
CA SER A 128 -6.05 -8.24 16.20
C SER A 128 -5.90 -9.76 16.06
N LEU A 129 -5.83 -10.27 14.82
CA LEU A 129 -5.59 -11.70 14.57
C LEU A 129 -4.13 -12.08 14.80
N LEU A 130 -3.20 -11.16 14.54
CA LEU A 130 -1.77 -11.37 14.78
C LEU A 130 -1.46 -11.42 16.26
N ASP A 131 -2.04 -10.50 17.04
CA ASP A 131 -1.93 -10.47 18.50
C ASP A 131 -2.45 -11.80 19.09
N ARG A 132 -3.61 -12.26 18.60
CA ARG A 132 -4.18 -13.56 19.02
C ARG A 132 -3.35 -14.77 18.57
N ALA A 133 -2.75 -14.71 17.38
CA ALA A 133 -1.83 -15.74 16.90
C ALA A 133 -0.56 -15.78 17.78
N GLU A 134 -0.05 -14.62 18.20
CA GLU A 134 1.09 -14.50 19.10
C GLU A 134 0.78 -15.04 20.50
N GLU A 135 -0.39 -14.71 21.06
CA GLU A 135 -0.91 -15.34 22.30
C GLU A 135 -1.02 -16.88 22.16
N SER A 136 -1.30 -17.34 20.94
CA SER A 136 -1.31 -18.74 20.55
C SER A 136 0.08 -19.31 20.25
N GLY A 137 1.18 -18.60 20.52
CA GLY A 137 2.54 -19.09 20.26
C GLY A 137 2.82 -19.35 18.77
N LEU A 138 2.10 -18.67 17.88
CA LEU A 138 2.38 -18.59 16.45
C LEU A 138 3.12 -17.27 16.22
N THR A 139 4.44 -17.33 16.14
CA THR A 139 5.21 -16.16 15.71
C THR A 139 5.12 -16.08 14.19
N PRO A 140 4.73 -14.93 13.61
CA PRO A 140 4.92 -14.72 12.19
C PRO A 140 6.41 -14.86 11.93
N ASN A 141 6.82 -15.90 11.21
CA ASN A 141 8.14 -15.90 10.62
C ASN A 141 8.22 -14.60 9.81
N GLU A 142 9.07 -13.65 10.22
CA GLU A 142 9.45 -12.56 9.34
C GLU A 142 9.89 -13.23 8.03
N PRO A 143 9.20 -13.00 6.90
CA PRO A 143 9.79 -13.32 5.63
C PRO A 143 11.10 -12.53 5.60
N SER A 144 12.20 -13.25 5.37
CA SER A 144 13.52 -12.70 5.11
C SER A 144 13.39 -11.34 4.45
N ALA A 145 14.03 -10.34 5.07
CA ALA A 145 14.06 -8.93 4.70
C ALA A 145 13.71 -8.69 3.22
N PRO A 146 12.94 -7.63 2.90
CA PRO A 146 12.58 -7.31 1.52
C PRO A 146 13.84 -7.43 0.68
N VAL A 147 13.80 -8.29 -0.33
CA VAL A 147 14.83 -8.31 -1.37
C VAL A 147 14.89 -6.87 -1.85
N THR A 148 15.93 -6.17 -1.39
CA THR A 148 16.26 -4.87 -1.94
C THR A 148 16.32 -5.10 -3.43
N PRO A 149 15.56 -4.33 -4.24
CA PRO A 149 15.80 -4.32 -5.66
C PRO A 149 17.30 -4.14 -5.84
N ASP A 150 17.85 -5.05 -6.62
CA ASP A 150 19.26 -5.17 -6.96
C ASP A 150 19.99 -3.81 -6.90
N LYS A 151 21.15 -3.79 -6.23
CA LYS A 151 22.04 -2.62 -6.11
C LYS A 151 22.73 -2.34 -7.45
N SER A 152 21.91 -2.05 -8.46
CA SER A 152 22.28 -1.70 -9.82
C SER A 152 21.55 -0.41 -10.24
N ALA A 153 21.33 0.52 -9.30
CA ALA A 153 21.08 1.92 -9.58
C ALA A 153 21.31 2.72 -8.29
N SER A 154 22.49 3.34 -8.17
CA SER A 154 22.80 4.31 -7.13
C SER A 154 21.83 5.49 -7.19
N VAL A 155 20.84 5.50 -6.28
CA VAL A 155 20.22 6.74 -5.77
C VAL A 155 20.05 6.56 -4.26
N ALA A 156 20.53 7.54 -3.50
CA ALA A 156 20.68 7.53 -2.05
C ALA A 156 19.39 7.16 -1.27
N PRO A 157 19.50 6.55 -0.06
CA PRO A 157 18.35 6.14 0.72
C PRO A 157 17.68 7.36 1.36
N VAL A 158 16.43 7.63 0.99
CA VAL A 158 15.58 8.61 1.68
C VAL A 158 14.96 7.91 2.89
N GLY A 159 15.47 8.23 4.09
CA GLY A 159 14.94 7.72 5.35
C GLY A 159 13.48 8.10 5.59
N LYS A 160 12.78 7.27 6.37
CA LYS A 160 11.33 7.29 6.69
C LYS A 160 10.75 8.59 7.28
N GLY A 161 11.54 9.66 7.43
CA GLY A 161 11.06 10.99 7.83
C GLY A 161 11.00 12.04 6.70
N ASN A 162 11.51 11.72 5.51
CA ASN A 162 11.81 12.73 4.49
C ASN A 162 10.91 12.71 3.25
N ALA A 163 9.93 11.81 3.14
CA ALA A 163 9.03 11.80 1.97
C ALA A 163 8.14 13.05 1.92
N LEU A 164 7.58 13.46 3.07
CA LEU A 164 6.80 14.70 3.20
C LEU A 164 7.66 15.96 3.11
N ALA A 165 8.89 15.92 3.65
CA ALA A 165 9.85 17.04 3.53
C ALA A 165 10.38 17.22 2.10
N ALA A 166 10.56 16.11 1.36
CA ALA A 166 10.93 16.13 -0.06
C ALA A 166 9.76 16.59 -0.94
N LEU A 167 8.51 16.21 -0.62
CA LEU A 167 7.31 16.77 -1.26
C LEU A 167 7.20 18.28 -1.00
N ASN A 168 7.42 18.74 0.24
CA ASN A 168 7.31 20.15 0.58
C ASN A 168 8.40 21.01 -0.10
N ARG A 169 9.61 20.46 -0.25
CA ARG A 169 10.73 21.11 -0.94
C ARG A 169 10.62 21.04 -2.48
N MET A 170 9.84 20.09 -3.02
CA MET A 170 9.51 20.04 -4.46
C MET A 170 8.31 20.91 -4.84
N LEU A 171 7.40 21.19 -3.90
CA LEU A 171 6.18 21.95 -4.15
C LEU A 171 6.38 23.46 -3.96
N HIS A 172 7.37 23.88 -3.17
CA HIS A 172 7.77 25.28 -3.04
C HIS A 172 8.93 25.58 -3.99
N THR A 173 8.61 26.14 -5.14
CA THR A 173 9.59 26.82 -5.99
C THR A 173 9.94 28.16 -5.34
N ASP A 174 11.11 28.27 -4.71
CA ASP A 174 11.74 29.58 -4.54
C ASP A 174 12.20 30.06 -5.93
N PRO A 175 11.79 31.25 -6.40
CA PRO A 175 12.05 31.70 -7.77
C PRO A 175 13.45 32.32 -7.95
N THR A 176 14.41 32.05 -7.08
CA THR A 176 15.74 32.68 -7.13
C THR A 176 16.85 31.65 -7.11
N ASP A 177 17.02 30.93 -8.22
CA ASP A 177 18.34 30.42 -8.59
C ASP A 177 18.51 30.46 -10.11
N THR A 178 18.63 31.67 -10.63
CA THR A 178 19.17 31.93 -11.97
C THR A 178 20.69 31.84 -11.89
N GLN A 179 21.23 30.62 -12.00
CA GLN A 179 22.62 30.47 -12.46
C GLN A 179 22.64 30.61 -13.98
N GLU A 180 23.07 31.78 -14.42
CA GLU A 180 23.52 32.03 -15.80
C GLU A 180 24.71 31.12 -16.09
N SER A 181 24.54 30.22 -17.07
CA SER A 181 25.66 29.55 -17.74
C SER A 181 25.61 29.93 -19.22
N ASP A 182 26.37 30.96 -19.57
CA ASP A 182 26.65 31.33 -20.95
C ASP A 182 27.53 30.26 -21.61
N GLY A 183 27.00 29.65 -22.67
CA GLY A 183 27.74 28.76 -23.56
C GLY A 183 26.83 28.12 -24.62
N PRO A 184 27.10 28.28 -25.92
CA PRO A 184 26.26 27.71 -26.96
C PRO A 184 26.64 26.24 -27.16
N ALA A 185 26.04 25.36 -26.37
CA ALA A 185 26.06 23.93 -26.63
C ALA A 185 24.72 23.52 -27.24
N LEU A 186 24.71 23.35 -28.56
CA LEU A 186 23.72 22.54 -29.29
C LEU A 186 23.88 21.07 -28.85
N GLY A 187 23.47 20.77 -27.63
CA GLY A 187 23.32 19.43 -27.10
C GLY A 187 21.84 19.19 -26.89
N PHE A 188 21.36 18.04 -27.35
CA PHE A 188 20.00 17.54 -27.13
C PHE A 188 19.67 17.62 -25.63
N MET A 189 19.00 18.68 -25.19
CA MET A 189 18.50 18.75 -23.82
C MET A 189 17.49 17.62 -23.69
N PRO A 190 17.62 16.69 -22.73
CA PRO A 190 16.52 15.79 -22.43
C PRO A 190 15.33 16.69 -22.13
N ALA A 191 14.21 16.43 -22.81
CA ALA A 191 12.97 17.19 -22.61
C ALA A 191 12.78 17.37 -21.10
N ARG A 192 12.74 18.62 -20.61
CA ARG A 192 12.45 18.92 -19.21
C ARG A 192 11.27 18.05 -18.81
N GLU A 193 11.50 17.09 -17.91
CA GLU A 193 10.48 16.12 -17.52
C GLU A 193 9.22 16.88 -17.14
N SER A 194 8.11 16.56 -17.81
CA SER A 194 6.84 17.21 -17.53
C SER A 194 6.43 16.88 -16.10
N GLY A 195 5.71 17.78 -15.43
CA GLY A 195 5.13 17.50 -14.11
C GLY A 195 4.31 16.20 -14.10
N ALA A 196 3.68 15.88 -15.24
CA ALA A 196 2.97 14.63 -15.48
C ALA A 196 3.89 13.38 -15.39
N ASP A 197 5.10 13.42 -15.98
CA ASP A 197 6.05 12.30 -15.97
C ASP A 197 6.61 12.03 -14.57
N ARG A 198 6.74 13.09 -13.76
CA ARG A 198 7.14 13.00 -12.36
C ARG A 198 6.02 12.38 -11.52
N ALA A 199 4.79 12.84 -11.70
CA ALA A 199 3.63 12.29 -11.01
C ALA A 199 3.45 10.80 -11.31
N ASP A 200 3.53 10.39 -12.58
CA ASP A 200 3.34 9.00 -13.00
C ASP A 200 4.38 8.04 -12.38
N ARG A 201 5.64 8.49 -12.25
CA ARG A 201 6.66 7.72 -11.51
C ARG A 201 6.32 7.50 -10.05
N VAL A 202 5.84 8.54 -9.37
CA VAL A 202 5.44 8.43 -7.95
C VAL A 202 4.25 7.48 -7.82
N PHE A 203 3.22 7.63 -8.67
CA PHE A 203 2.07 6.74 -8.69
C PHE A 203 2.47 5.29 -8.92
N ARG A 204 3.37 5.02 -9.87
CA ARG A 204 3.88 3.68 -10.15
C ARG A 204 4.61 3.10 -8.94
N ASN A 205 5.51 3.87 -8.32
CA ASN A 205 6.26 3.41 -7.15
C ASN A 205 5.34 3.11 -5.96
N VAL A 206 4.37 3.99 -5.68
CA VAL A 206 3.38 3.78 -4.61
C VAL A 206 2.53 2.55 -4.91
N THR A 207 2.05 2.39 -6.15
CA THR A 207 1.25 1.23 -6.55
C THR A 207 2.02 -0.07 -6.41
N LEU A 208 3.29 -0.10 -6.82
CA LEU A 208 4.16 -1.28 -6.65
C LEU A 208 4.41 -1.59 -5.17
N SER A 209 4.65 -0.57 -4.34
CA SER A 209 4.81 -0.74 -2.90
C SER A 209 3.54 -1.26 -2.22
N LEU A 210 2.36 -0.76 -2.59
CA LEU A 210 1.09 -1.25 -2.06
C LEU A 210 0.87 -2.72 -2.44
N LYS A 211 1.16 -3.07 -3.70
CA LYS A 211 1.05 -4.45 -4.18
C LYS A 211 2.02 -5.41 -3.49
N SER A 212 3.26 -4.98 -3.20
CA SER A 212 4.22 -5.81 -2.47
C SER A 212 3.79 -6.03 -1.02
N ILE A 213 3.26 -4.99 -0.36
CA ILE A 213 2.73 -5.10 1.01
C ILE A 213 1.54 -6.07 1.02
N GLU A 214 0.61 -5.94 0.07
CA GLU A 214 -0.54 -6.83 -0.07
C GLU A 214 -0.12 -8.30 -0.27
N GLN A 215 0.83 -8.56 -1.17
CA GLN A 215 1.35 -9.90 -1.41
C GLN A 215 2.05 -10.49 -0.18
N GLN A 216 2.82 -9.67 0.53
CA GLN A 216 3.47 -10.06 1.78
C GLN A 216 2.42 -10.42 2.84
N GLN A 217 1.43 -9.56 3.08
CA GLN A 217 0.32 -9.82 4.01
C GLN A 217 -0.41 -11.12 3.66
N LYS A 218 -0.74 -11.33 2.38
CA LYS A 218 -1.38 -12.57 1.92
C LYS A 218 -0.53 -13.80 2.23
N SER A 219 0.76 -13.76 1.94
CA SER A 219 1.67 -14.87 2.22
C SER A 219 1.80 -15.17 3.72
N SER A 220 1.85 -14.13 4.56
CA SER A 220 1.91 -14.26 6.01
C SER A 220 0.62 -14.88 6.58
N ILE A 221 -0.56 -14.44 6.10
CA ILE A 221 -1.85 -15.02 6.52
C ILE A 221 -1.90 -16.51 6.16
N HIS A 222 -1.50 -16.88 4.94
CA HIS A 222 -1.50 -18.29 4.53
C HIS A 222 -0.53 -19.14 5.36
N ALA A 223 0.68 -18.63 5.63
CA ALA A 223 1.65 -19.33 6.48
C ALA A 223 1.12 -19.55 7.90
N LEU A 224 0.56 -18.51 8.52
CA LEU A 224 -0.04 -18.60 9.86
C LEU A 224 -1.25 -19.55 9.89
N THR A 225 -2.10 -19.50 8.85
CA THR A 225 -3.28 -20.38 8.75
C THR A 225 -2.86 -21.85 8.64
N ALA A 226 -1.84 -22.14 7.82
CA ALA A 226 -1.28 -23.48 7.67
C ALA A 226 -0.66 -23.96 8.99
N GLU A 227 0.17 -23.14 9.64
CA GLU A 227 0.80 -23.50 10.92
C GLU A 227 -0.22 -23.73 12.03
N ALA A 228 -1.24 -22.87 12.14
CA ALA A 228 -2.34 -23.04 13.09
C ALA A 228 -3.11 -24.34 12.83
N SER A 229 -3.39 -24.64 11.56
CA SER A 229 -4.11 -25.86 11.15
C SER A 229 -3.29 -27.13 11.43
N ASP A 230 -1.99 -27.11 11.18
CA ASP A 230 -1.08 -28.23 11.43
C ASP A 230 -0.94 -28.51 12.93
N LYS A 231 -0.73 -27.46 13.74
CA LYS A 231 -0.68 -27.58 15.20
C LYS A 231 -2.01 -28.09 15.76
N ALA A 232 -3.13 -27.56 15.28
CA ALA A 232 -4.46 -28.03 15.68
C ALA A 232 -4.62 -29.52 15.33
N GLY A 233 -4.31 -29.92 14.09
CA GLY A 233 -4.39 -31.31 13.64
C GLY A 233 -3.54 -32.26 14.48
N ALA A 234 -2.33 -31.86 14.87
CA ALA A 234 -1.46 -32.65 15.74
C ALA A 234 -2.07 -32.86 17.13
N ILE A 235 -2.65 -31.82 17.74
CA ILE A 235 -3.33 -31.94 19.04
C ILE A 235 -4.59 -32.81 18.91
N GLU A 236 -5.41 -32.57 17.88
CA GLU A 236 -6.65 -33.30 17.65
C GLU A 236 -6.40 -34.80 17.45
N GLN A 237 -5.31 -35.14 16.75
CA GLN A 237 -4.90 -36.54 16.56
C GLN A 237 -4.59 -37.20 17.90
N VAL A 238 -3.77 -36.54 18.75
CA VAL A 238 -3.44 -37.08 20.08
C VAL A 238 -4.68 -37.23 20.96
N LEU A 239 -5.62 -36.29 20.90
CA LEU A 239 -6.88 -36.38 21.65
C LEU A 239 -7.75 -37.54 21.16
N THR A 240 -7.86 -37.70 19.84
CA THR A 240 -8.66 -38.77 19.22
C THR A 240 -8.07 -40.15 19.52
N ASP A 241 -6.75 -40.30 19.47
CA ASP A 241 -6.05 -41.54 19.80
C ASP A 241 -6.30 -42.00 21.25
N ASN A 242 -6.57 -41.05 22.16
CA ASN A 242 -6.93 -41.31 23.56
C ASN A 242 -8.45 -41.35 23.80
N GLY A 243 -9.27 -41.33 22.74
CA GLY A 243 -10.72 -41.40 22.82
C GLY A 243 -11.37 -40.17 23.46
N ILE A 244 -10.71 -39.01 23.36
CA ILE A 244 -11.22 -37.70 23.79
C ILE A 244 -11.88 -37.03 22.59
N ARG A 245 -13.11 -36.56 22.79
CA ARG A 245 -13.87 -35.80 21.81
C ARG A 245 -13.56 -34.32 21.98
N ILE A 246 -13.54 -33.63 20.85
CA ILE A 246 -13.37 -32.19 20.82
C ILE A 246 -14.71 -31.65 20.40
N ASP A 247 -15.29 -30.82 21.25
CA ASP A 247 -16.46 -30.04 20.87
C ASP A 247 -15.98 -29.04 19.83
N LYS A 248 -16.09 -29.44 18.56
CA LYS A 248 -15.76 -28.57 17.44
C LYS A 248 -16.64 -27.33 17.62
N PRO A 249 -16.07 -26.12 17.79
CA PRO A 249 -16.88 -24.92 17.61
C PRO A 249 -17.53 -25.10 16.25
N GLU A 250 -18.86 -24.94 16.18
CA GLU A 250 -19.61 -25.15 14.93
C GLU A 250 -19.03 -24.20 13.87
N ALA A 251 -18.02 -24.69 13.13
CA ALA A 251 -17.73 -24.21 11.82
C ALA A 251 -19.03 -24.46 11.07
N GLY A 252 -19.67 -23.37 10.65
CA GLY A 252 -20.84 -23.43 9.78
C GLY A 252 -20.61 -24.51 8.74
N LYS A 253 -21.65 -25.30 8.48
CA LYS A 253 -21.68 -26.38 7.49
C LYS A 253 -21.38 -25.84 6.09
N ASP A 254 -20.15 -25.47 5.83
CA ASP A 254 -19.68 -25.11 4.51
C ASP A 254 -18.92 -26.31 3.99
N GLY A 255 -19.70 -27.22 3.41
CA GLY A 255 -19.17 -28.24 2.53
C GLY A 255 -18.31 -27.56 1.47
N MET A 256 -17.01 -27.85 1.48
CA MET A 256 -16.08 -27.39 0.47
C MET A 256 -16.48 -27.99 -0.88
N GLY A 257 -17.09 -27.16 -1.74
CA GLY A 257 -17.59 -27.58 -3.04
C GLY A 257 -18.52 -26.54 -3.68
N GLY A 258 -18.07 -25.30 -3.80
CA GLY A 258 -18.74 -24.27 -4.61
C GLY A 258 -18.33 -24.37 -6.09
N PRO A 259 -19.14 -23.84 -7.03
CA PRO A 259 -18.71 -23.65 -8.41
C PRO A 259 -17.41 -22.83 -8.46
N LEU A 260 -16.50 -23.18 -9.37
CA LEU A 260 -15.25 -22.44 -9.58
C LEU A 260 -15.61 -21.03 -10.09
N VAL A 261 -15.52 -20.04 -9.22
CA VAL A 261 -15.64 -18.62 -9.56
C VAL A 261 -14.24 -18.03 -9.62
N ASP A 262 -13.98 -17.20 -10.62
CA ASP A 262 -12.70 -16.51 -10.76
C ASP A 262 -12.41 -15.67 -9.51
N ALA A 263 -11.16 -15.68 -9.05
CA ALA A 263 -10.75 -14.99 -7.83
C ALA A 263 -10.97 -13.48 -7.97
N ASP A 264 -12.00 -12.94 -7.32
CA ASP A 264 -12.15 -11.49 -7.16
C ASP A 264 -11.02 -11.01 -6.22
N PRO A 265 -10.14 -10.08 -6.67
CA PRO A 265 -9.07 -9.53 -5.84
C PRO A 265 -9.57 -8.94 -4.51
N LYS A 266 -10.82 -8.45 -4.47
CA LYS A 266 -11.42 -7.87 -3.26
C LYS A 266 -11.89 -8.93 -2.27
N LEU A 267 -12.38 -10.08 -2.73
CA LEU A 267 -12.81 -11.19 -1.86
C LEU A 267 -11.64 -12.06 -1.36
N GLY A 268 -10.49 -12.03 -2.03
CA GLY A 268 -9.38 -12.95 -1.75
C GLY A 268 -8.83 -12.84 -0.32
N ILE A 269 -8.50 -11.63 0.16
CA ILE A 269 -7.88 -11.49 1.48
C ILE A 269 -8.90 -11.58 2.61
N ASP A 270 -10.13 -11.11 2.43
CA ASP A 270 -11.16 -11.24 3.48
C ASP A 270 -11.46 -12.72 3.77
N THR A 271 -11.56 -13.53 2.71
CA THR A 271 -11.67 -15.01 2.83
C THR A 271 -10.45 -15.61 3.54
N SER A 272 -9.23 -15.14 3.25
CA SER A 272 -8.02 -15.60 3.95
C SER A 272 -8.02 -15.23 5.44
N LEU A 273 -8.54 -14.06 5.81
CA LEU A 273 -8.66 -13.63 7.20
C LEU A 273 -9.67 -14.48 7.98
N ASP A 274 -10.81 -14.79 7.36
CA ASP A 274 -11.84 -15.65 7.98
C ASP A 274 -11.35 -17.11 8.10
N GLY A 275 -10.54 -17.56 7.14
CA GLY A 275 -9.81 -18.82 7.21
C GLY A 275 -8.80 -18.88 8.36
N LEU A 276 -8.04 -17.80 8.57
CA LEU A 276 -7.12 -17.67 9.71
C LEU A 276 -7.88 -17.68 11.04
N ASP A 277 -8.96 -16.91 11.17
CA ASP A 277 -9.77 -16.89 12.39
C ASP A 277 -10.34 -18.28 12.72
N SER A 278 -10.85 -18.98 11.72
CA SER A 278 -11.34 -20.36 11.87
C SER A 278 -10.23 -21.33 12.30
N ALA A 279 -9.02 -21.20 11.73
CA ALA A 279 -7.88 -22.03 12.10
C ALA A 279 -7.40 -21.75 13.53
N LEU A 280 -7.37 -20.49 13.96
CA LEU A 280 -7.04 -20.09 15.33
C LEU A 280 -8.10 -20.59 16.32
N ASN A 281 -9.39 -20.42 16.03
CA ASN A 281 -10.47 -20.94 16.88
C ASN A 281 -10.38 -22.46 17.06
N ARG A 282 -10.03 -23.20 15.99
CA ARG A 282 -9.82 -24.65 16.06
C ARG A 282 -8.60 -25.01 16.93
N LEU A 283 -7.49 -24.28 16.77
CA LEU A 283 -6.29 -24.47 17.58
C LEU A 283 -6.56 -24.21 19.07
N ASP A 284 -7.24 -23.11 19.38
CA ASP A 284 -7.60 -22.73 20.75
C ASP A 284 -8.50 -23.79 21.41
N ALA A 285 -9.54 -24.24 20.72
CA ALA A 285 -10.45 -25.28 21.22
C ALA A 285 -9.72 -26.61 21.47
N ALA A 286 -8.83 -27.02 20.55
CA ALA A 286 -8.03 -28.23 20.70
C ALA A 286 -7.07 -28.12 21.90
N ARG A 287 -6.42 -26.96 22.07
CA ARG A 287 -5.51 -26.70 23.19
C ARG A 287 -6.22 -26.70 24.53
N GLU A 288 -7.35 -26.02 24.63
CA GLU A 288 -8.11 -25.94 25.87
C GLU A 288 -8.57 -27.32 26.31
N THR A 289 -9.13 -28.10 25.37
CA THR A 289 -9.49 -29.50 25.62
C THR A 289 -8.28 -30.32 26.07
N ALA A 290 -7.12 -30.13 25.44
CA ALA A 290 -5.91 -30.86 25.80
C ALA A 290 -5.32 -30.46 27.17
N LYS A 291 -5.48 -29.21 27.59
CA LYS A 291 -5.04 -28.73 28.91
C LYS A 291 -5.81 -29.42 30.03
N ASP A 292 -7.12 -29.56 29.89
CA ASP A 292 -7.96 -30.11 30.95
C ASP A 292 -7.79 -31.63 31.14
N MET A 293 -7.35 -32.34 30.10
CA MET A 293 -7.26 -33.80 30.09
C MET A 293 -6.07 -34.34 30.89
N PRO A 294 -6.14 -35.59 31.41
CA PRO A 294 -5.16 -36.14 32.35
C PRO A 294 -3.83 -36.59 31.68
N PHE A 295 -3.13 -35.65 31.03
CA PHE A 295 -1.86 -35.89 30.34
C PHE A 295 -0.62 -35.55 31.19
N SER A 296 -0.79 -34.87 32.33
CA SER A 296 0.32 -34.47 33.19
C SER A 296 0.80 -35.63 34.07
N ASN A 297 2.09 -35.61 34.44
CA ASN A 297 2.66 -36.60 35.36
C ASN A 297 2.24 -36.28 36.80
N PRO A 298 1.53 -37.18 37.51
CA PRO A 298 1.04 -36.91 38.85
C PRO A 298 2.09 -37.10 39.96
N ALA A 299 3.17 -37.82 39.68
CA ALA A 299 4.23 -38.10 40.65
C ALA A 299 5.39 -37.10 40.56
N ALA A 300 6.11 -36.93 41.67
CA ALA A 300 7.34 -36.13 41.70
C ALA A 300 8.47 -36.71 40.83
N THR A 301 8.48 -38.04 40.62
CA THR A 301 9.40 -38.75 39.73
C THR A 301 8.68 -39.26 38.48
N ARG A 302 9.46 -39.70 37.49
CA ARG A 302 8.99 -40.45 36.31
C ARG A 302 9.30 -41.95 36.37
N GLU A 303 9.94 -42.40 37.45
CA GLU A 303 10.33 -43.80 37.60
C GLU A 303 9.10 -44.65 37.94
N ILE A 304 8.78 -45.57 37.02
CA ILE A 304 7.69 -46.54 37.18
C ILE A 304 8.30 -47.83 37.73
N THR A 305 7.86 -48.24 38.92
CA THR A 305 8.32 -49.47 39.56
C THR A 305 7.54 -50.67 39.09
N SER A 306 6.26 -50.51 38.73
CA SER A 306 5.57 -51.57 37.99
C SER A 306 4.43 -51.11 37.06
N PRO A 307 4.33 -51.75 35.88
CA PRO A 307 3.43 -51.32 34.81
C PRO A 307 2.00 -51.85 34.97
N PHE A 308 1.12 -51.33 34.12
CA PHE A 308 -0.25 -51.80 33.90
C PHE A 308 -0.28 -53.19 33.23
N GLY A 309 -1.26 -54.01 33.58
CA GLY A 309 -1.49 -55.32 32.94
C GLY A 309 -1.32 -56.52 33.88
N ASN A 310 -1.41 -57.72 33.31
CA ASN A 310 -1.32 -58.97 34.06
C ASN A 310 0.11 -59.22 34.54
N ARG A 311 0.28 -59.42 35.84
CA ARG A 311 1.57 -59.72 36.48
C ARG A 311 1.40 -60.61 37.71
N PRO A 312 2.46 -61.30 38.16
CA PRO A 312 2.45 -61.97 39.46
C PRO A 312 2.16 -60.96 40.57
N ASP A 313 1.15 -61.25 41.39
CA ASP A 313 0.75 -60.44 42.53
C ASP A 313 1.86 -60.42 43.59
N PRO A 314 2.33 -59.24 44.04
CA PRO A 314 3.48 -59.17 44.94
C PRO A 314 3.26 -59.78 46.33
N LEU A 315 2.01 -59.97 46.77
CA LEU A 315 1.71 -60.55 48.09
C LEU A 315 1.31 -62.03 48.00
N LEU A 316 0.68 -62.46 46.91
CA LEU A 316 0.12 -63.81 46.74
C LEU A 316 0.90 -64.68 45.76
N GLY A 317 1.77 -64.08 44.92
CA GLY A 317 2.56 -64.78 43.90
C GLY A 317 1.76 -65.34 42.72
N ARG A 318 0.45 -65.04 42.62
CA ARG A 318 -0.45 -65.52 41.57
C ARG A 318 -0.67 -64.47 40.50
N LEU A 319 -0.97 -64.87 39.27
CA LEU A 319 -1.26 -63.93 38.20
C LEU A 319 -2.49 -63.06 38.55
N ALA A 320 -2.33 -61.75 38.53
CA ALA A 320 -3.37 -60.76 38.80
C ALA A 320 -3.26 -59.58 37.84
N MET A 321 -4.39 -58.93 37.56
CA MET A 321 -4.44 -57.72 36.74
C MET A 321 -4.06 -56.50 37.57
N HIS A 322 -3.01 -55.79 37.17
CA HIS A 322 -2.69 -54.48 37.73
C HIS A 322 -3.41 -53.38 36.94
N THR A 323 -4.35 -52.70 37.59
CA THR A 323 -5.30 -51.75 36.99
C THR A 323 -4.75 -50.33 36.78
N GLY A 324 -3.48 -50.10 37.13
CA GLY A 324 -2.81 -48.82 37.00
C GLY A 324 -1.31 -48.96 36.74
N ILE A 325 -0.55 -47.93 37.11
CA ILE A 325 0.92 -47.96 37.19
C ILE A 325 1.36 -47.52 38.57
N ASP A 326 2.51 -48.03 39.00
CA ASP A 326 3.10 -47.67 40.30
C ASP A 326 4.32 -46.80 40.06
N PHE A 327 4.30 -45.57 40.59
CA PHE A 327 5.45 -44.69 40.62
C PHE A 327 6.27 -44.91 41.88
N ARG A 328 7.60 -44.92 41.75
CA ARG A 328 8.48 -44.86 42.92
C ARG A 328 8.17 -43.60 43.71
N ALA A 329 7.93 -43.71 45.01
CA ALA A 329 7.78 -42.53 45.85
C ALA A 329 8.27 -42.83 47.26
N THR A 330 8.80 -41.84 47.97
CA THR A 330 8.99 -41.95 49.41
C THR A 330 7.71 -41.53 50.13
N ASN A 331 7.55 -41.95 51.39
CA ASN A 331 6.40 -41.51 52.18
C ASN A 331 6.42 -39.98 52.31
N GLY A 332 5.29 -39.33 52.02
CA GLY A 332 5.17 -37.87 52.03
C GLY A 332 5.50 -37.17 50.72
N SER A 333 5.82 -37.88 49.62
CA SER A 333 6.10 -37.21 48.34
C SER A 333 4.85 -36.51 47.78
N PRO A 334 4.98 -35.32 47.16
CA PRO A 334 3.85 -34.62 46.57
C PRO A 334 3.15 -35.44 45.48
N VAL A 335 1.82 -35.53 45.56
CA VAL A 335 0.96 -36.10 44.51
C VAL A 335 0.10 -35.00 43.93
N LYS A 336 0.19 -34.82 42.61
CA LYS A 336 -0.49 -33.76 41.87
C LYS A 336 -1.57 -34.33 40.95
N SER A 337 -2.58 -33.51 40.64
CA SER A 337 -3.58 -33.88 39.64
C SER A 337 -2.96 -33.95 38.25
N ALA A 338 -3.33 -34.98 37.50
CA ALA A 338 -2.85 -35.21 36.14
C ALA A 338 -3.60 -34.35 35.10
N GLY A 339 -4.81 -33.89 35.43
CA GLY A 339 -5.67 -33.04 34.61
C GLY A 339 -6.58 -32.16 35.47
N ALA A 340 -7.32 -31.24 34.86
CA ALA A 340 -8.33 -30.44 35.55
C ALA A 340 -9.61 -31.27 35.75
N GLY A 341 -10.35 -31.03 36.82
CA GLY A 341 -11.54 -31.84 37.09
C GLY A 341 -12.22 -31.57 38.41
N THR A 342 -13.11 -32.48 38.81
CA THR A 342 -13.82 -32.44 40.09
C THR A 342 -13.56 -33.70 40.89
N VAL A 343 -13.24 -33.57 42.17
CA VAL A 343 -13.02 -34.72 43.05
C VAL A 343 -14.34 -35.47 43.28
N ILE A 344 -14.40 -36.75 42.90
CA ILE A 344 -15.57 -37.61 43.15
C ILE A 344 -15.44 -38.27 44.52
N THR A 345 -14.24 -38.78 44.84
CA THR A 345 -13.97 -39.52 46.08
C THR A 345 -12.66 -39.07 46.67
N ALA A 346 -12.61 -38.91 47.99
CA ALA A 346 -11.41 -38.58 48.74
C ALA A 346 -11.50 -39.20 50.13
N GLY A 347 -10.85 -40.35 50.33
CA GLY A 347 -10.86 -41.06 51.62
C GLY A 347 -10.38 -42.52 51.55
N PRO A 348 -10.51 -43.28 52.66
CA PRO A 348 -10.18 -44.70 52.71
C PRO A 348 -11.07 -45.54 51.78
N THR A 349 -10.46 -46.27 50.84
CA THR A 349 -11.16 -47.05 49.81
C THR A 349 -10.55 -48.45 49.67
N GLY A 350 -10.84 -49.32 50.63
CA GLY A 350 -10.47 -50.74 50.59
C GLY A 350 -8.98 -50.97 50.29
N GLY A 351 -8.69 -51.80 49.27
CA GLY A 351 -7.33 -52.14 48.86
C GLY A 351 -6.46 -50.95 48.45
N TYR A 352 -7.06 -49.85 47.98
CA TYR A 352 -6.34 -48.63 47.60
C TYR A 352 -5.83 -47.82 48.80
N GLY A 353 -6.26 -48.14 50.03
CA GLY A 353 -5.94 -47.32 51.20
C GLY A 353 -6.58 -45.94 51.08
N ASN A 354 -5.85 -44.88 51.43
CA ASN A 354 -6.32 -43.52 51.17
C ASN A 354 -6.21 -43.22 49.68
N MET A 355 -7.33 -42.83 49.08
CA MET A 355 -7.46 -42.65 47.65
C MET A 355 -8.19 -41.36 47.30
N VAL A 356 -7.76 -40.72 46.21
CA VAL A 356 -8.47 -39.62 45.56
C VAL A 356 -8.86 -40.07 44.15
N GLU A 357 -10.12 -39.85 43.77
CA GLU A 357 -10.63 -40.04 42.41
C GLU A 357 -11.14 -38.71 41.87
N ILE A 358 -10.69 -38.33 40.67
CA ILE A 358 -11.03 -37.06 40.01
C ILE A 358 -11.71 -37.36 38.67
N ASP A 359 -12.87 -36.75 38.44
CA ASP A 359 -13.56 -36.74 37.14
C ASP A 359 -13.00 -35.60 36.27
N HIS A 360 -12.53 -35.95 35.07
CA HIS A 360 -12.03 -35.02 34.06
C HIS A 360 -13.07 -34.75 32.97
N GLY A 361 -14.28 -35.32 33.09
CA GLY A 361 -15.30 -35.24 32.05
C GLY A 361 -15.05 -36.25 30.92
N GLN A 362 -15.98 -36.29 29.96
CA GLN A 362 -15.94 -37.23 28.83
C GLN A 362 -15.76 -38.71 29.22
N GLY A 363 -16.21 -39.07 30.43
CA GLY A 363 -16.06 -40.40 31.01
C GLY A 363 -14.63 -40.76 31.42
N LEU A 364 -13.70 -39.81 31.49
CA LEU A 364 -12.34 -40.02 31.99
C LEU A 364 -12.25 -39.69 33.48
N SER A 365 -11.75 -40.63 34.28
CA SER A 365 -11.38 -40.37 35.67
C SER A 365 -9.98 -40.85 35.98
N THR A 366 -9.34 -40.23 36.97
CA THR A 366 -8.04 -40.66 37.49
C THR A 366 -8.17 -41.09 38.94
N ARG A 367 -7.37 -42.09 39.34
CA ARG A 367 -7.27 -42.53 40.74
C ARG A 367 -5.85 -42.44 41.23
N TYR A 368 -5.72 -42.02 42.49
CA TYR A 368 -4.46 -41.85 43.18
C TYR A 368 -4.51 -42.59 44.50
N GLY A 369 -3.89 -43.77 44.57
CA GLY A 369 -3.97 -44.69 45.71
C GLY A 369 -2.75 -44.64 46.64
N HIS A 370 -2.88 -45.38 47.75
CA HIS A 370 -1.87 -45.59 48.79
C HIS A 370 -1.35 -44.32 49.47
N MET A 371 -2.13 -43.23 49.46
CA MET A 371 -1.70 -41.95 50.03
C MET A 371 -1.46 -42.03 51.54
N SER A 372 -0.51 -41.25 52.04
CA SER A 372 -0.34 -41.02 53.49
C SER A 372 -1.28 -39.92 53.99
N LYS A 373 -1.53 -38.91 53.15
CA LYS A 373 -2.40 -37.77 53.47
C LYS A 373 -3.16 -37.31 52.23
N ILE A 374 -4.45 -37.06 52.41
CA ILE A 374 -5.32 -36.43 51.41
C ILE A 374 -5.46 -34.94 51.76
N LEU A 375 -5.35 -34.07 50.76
CA LEU A 375 -5.40 -32.61 50.95
C LEU A 375 -6.65 -31.97 50.33
N VAL A 376 -7.45 -32.74 49.59
CA VAL A 376 -8.65 -32.28 48.88
C VAL A 376 -9.91 -32.98 49.41
N ARG A 377 -11.09 -32.48 49.03
CA ARG A 377 -12.39 -33.04 49.47
C ARG A 377 -13.30 -33.35 48.29
N PRO A 378 -14.28 -34.26 48.44
CA PRO A 378 -15.26 -34.52 47.39
C PRO A 378 -16.01 -33.23 47.00
N GLY A 379 -16.23 -33.02 45.70
CA GLY A 379 -16.85 -31.84 45.12
C GLY A 379 -15.89 -30.67 44.85
N GLU A 380 -14.63 -30.75 45.26
CA GLU A 380 -13.62 -29.72 45.00
C GLU A 380 -13.23 -29.70 43.52
N LYS A 381 -13.13 -28.50 42.94
CA LYS A 381 -12.58 -28.30 41.60
C LYS A 381 -11.06 -28.24 41.68
N ILE A 382 -10.42 -28.98 40.79
CA ILE A 382 -8.97 -29.20 40.78
C ILE A 382 -8.40 -28.71 39.46
N GLU A 383 -7.33 -27.92 39.53
CA GLU A 383 -6.55 -27.52 38.37
C GLU A 383 -5.46 -28.56 38.03
N VAL A 384 -5.00 -28.55 36.78
CA VAL A 384 -3.89 -29.40 36.35
C VAL A 384 -2.66 -29.14 37.22
N GLY A 385 -2.05 -30.19 37.76
CA GLY A 385 -0.84 -30.05 38.58
C GLY A 385 -1.06 -29.54 40.01
N GLN A 386 -2.31 -29.27 40.42
CA GLN A 386 -2.63 -28.92 41.80
C GLN A 386 -2.25 -30.07 42.74
N LEU A 387 -1.72 -29.73 43.91
CA LEU A 387 -1.36 -30.70 44.95
C LEU A 387 -2.63 -31.28 45.59
N ILE A 388 -2.84 -32.59 45.46
CA ILE A 388 -4.05 -33.27 45.95
C ILE A 388 -3.79 -34.13 47.19
N GLY A 389 -2.53 -34.49 47.44
CA GLY A 389 -2.18 -35.37 48.53
C GLY A 389 -0.69 -35.65 48.61
N LEU A 390 -0.33 -36.55 49.53
CA LEU A 390 1.03 -37.04 49.72
C LEU A 390 1.05 -38.57 49.60
N SER A 391 2.03 -39.11 48.89
CA SER A 391 2.21 -40.55 48.70
C SER A 391 2.51 -41.25 50.03
N GLY A 392 2.23 -42.54 50.09
CA GLY A 392 2.41 -43.33 51.30
C GLY A 392 2.41 -44.82 51.01
N SER A 393 1.97 -45.61 51.98
CA SER A 393 1.87 -47.07 51.87
C SER A 393 0.62 -47.58 52.59
N THR A 394 -0.51 -46.88 52.46
CA THR A 394 -1.77 -47.26 53.09
C THR A 394 -2.53 -48.32 52.29
N GLY A 395 -3.42 -49.07 52.93
CA GLY A 395 -4.17 -50.15 52.28
C GLY A 395 -3.27 -51.33 51.93
N ARG A 396 -3.47 -51.90 50.74
CA ARG A 396 -2.74 -53.08 50.27
C ARG A 396 -1.48 -52.65 49.52
N SER A 397 -0.40 -52.42 50.26
CA SER A 397 0.89 -52.00 49.71
C SER A 397 2.05 -52.74 50.38
N THR A 398 3.13 -53.02 49.63
CA THR A 398 4.37 -53.60 50.17
C THR A 398 5.40 -52.53 50.60
N GLY A 399 5.19 -51.27 50.23
CA GLY A 399 6.08 -50.16 50.58
C GLY A 399 5.65 -48.84 49.94
N PRO A 400 6.30 -47.72 50.27
CA PRO A 400 5.91 -46.42 49.75
C PRO A 400 5.95 -46.33 48.22
N HIS A 401 4.81 -45.98 47.61
CA HIS A 401 4.66 -45.73 46.18
C HIS A 401 3.37 -44.92 45.91
N LEU A 402 3.21 -44.43 44.68
CA LEU A 402 1.94 -43.90 44.20
C LEU A 402 1.35 -44.87 43.18
N HIS A 403 0.20 -45.45 43.50
CA HIS A 403 -0.60 -46.18 42.52
C HIS A 403 -1.48 -45.20 41.76
N TYR A 404 -1.37 -45.19 40.43
CA TYR A 404 -2.07 -44.26 39.55
C TYR A 404 -2.86 -45.02 38.48
N GLU A 405 -4.15 -44.70 38.35
CA GLU A 405 -5.01 -45.24 37.29
C GLU A 405 -5.59 -44.12 36.43
N ILE A 406 -5.82 -44.45 35.15
CA ILE A 406 -6.75 -43.72 34.28
C ILE A 406 -7.88 -44.68 33.95
N ARG A 407 -9.11 -44.18 33.97
CA ARG A 407 -10.30 -44.99 33.71
C ARG A 407 -11.16 -44.30 32.65
N LYS A 408 -11.70 -45.08 31.71
CA LYS A 408 -12.69 -44.64 30.74
C LYS A 408 -14.01 -45.34 31.00
N ASN A 409 -15.07 -44.58 31.25
CA ASN A 409 -16.40 -45.08 31.60
C ASN A 409 -16.34 -46.12 32.74
N GLY A 410 -15.50 -45.84 33.74
CA GLY A 410 -15.28 -46.73 34.87
C GLY A 410 -14.38 -47.93 34.64
N ASN A 411 -13.87 -48.18 33.42
CA ASN A 411 -12.94 -49.27 33.13
C ASN A 411 -11.47 -48.78 33.15
N PRO A 412 -10.53 -49.49 33.79
CA PRO A 412 -9.13 -49.09 33.82
C PRO A 412 -8.49 -49.25 32.44
N ILE A 413 -7.73 -48.24 32.02
CA ILE A 413 -6.96 -48.23 30.77
C ILE A 413 -5.49 -47.94 31.06
N ASN A 414 -4.59 -48.28 30.13
CA ASN A 414 -3.16 -48.13 30.35
C ASN A 414 -2.74 -46.65 30.46
N PRO A 415 -2.31 -46.16 31.64
CA PRO A 415 -1.94 -44.76 31.84
C PRO A 415 -0.72 -44.30 31.02
N MET A 416 0.10 -45.23 30.53
CA MET A 416 1.29 -44.91 29.73
C MET A 416 0.96 -44.19 28.42
N SER A 417 -0.19 -44.50 27.81
CA SER A 417 -0.64 -43.85 26.58
C SER A 417 -0.80 -42.33 26.79
N PHE A 418 -1.51 -41.95 27.85
CA PHE A 418 -1.71 -40.55 28.23
C PHE A 418 -0.40 -39.86 28.63
N LEU A 419 0.45 -40.51 29.42
CA LEU A 419 1.72 -39.91 29.83
C LEU A 419 2.66 -39.68 28.64
N ALA A 420 2.68 -40.58 27.66
CA ALA A 420 3.44 -40.40 26.42
C ALA A 420 2.85 -39.27 25.57
N SER A 421 1.53 -39.26 25.39
CA SER A 421 0.81 -38.19 24.69
C SER A 421 1.06 -36.80 25.30
N GLY A 422 1.10 -36.70 26.64
CA GLY A 422 1.43 -35.45 27.33
C GLY A 422 2.83 -34.92 27.02
N MET A 423 3.81 -35.79 26.78
CA MET A 423 5.14 -35.37 26.35
C MET A 423 5.13 -34.80 24.92
N THR A 424 4.36 -35.42 24.03
CA THR A 424 4.18 -34.95 22.65
C THR A 424 3.40 -33.64 22.58
N LEU A 425 2.43 -33.43 23.47
CA LEU A 425 1.58 -32.25 23.52
C LEU A 425 2.25 -31.03 24.15
N LYS A 426 3.23 -31.23 25.03
CA LYS A 426 3.92 -30.16 25.76
C LYS A 426 4.38 -28.98 24.87
N PRO A 427 5.04 -29.15 23.71
CA PRO A 427 5.42 -28.03 22.85
C PRO A 427 4.25 -27.28 22.23
N PHE A 428 3.05 -27.88 22.17
CA PHE A 428 1.89 -27.26 21.54
C PHE A 428 0.99 -26.53 22.54
N ILE A 429 1.05 -26.87 23.82
CA ILE A 429 0.18 -26.34 24.88
C ILE A 429 0.84 -25.19 25.67
N GLN A 430 2.18 -25.11 25.67
CA GLN A 430 2.96 -24.13 26.42
C GLN A 430 3.04 -22.75 25.79
#